data_AF-A0A136L329-F1
#
_entry.id   AF-A0A136L329-F1
#
_cell.length_a   1.000
_cell.length_b   1.000
_cell.length_c   1.000
_cell.angle_alpha   90.00
_cell.angle_beta   90.00
_cell.angle_gamma   90.00
#
_symmetry.space_group_name_H-M   'P 1'
#
loop_
_entity.id
_entity.type
_entity.pdbx_description
1 polymer ?
#
loop_
_entity_poly.entity_id
_entity_poly.type
_entity_poly.pdbx_seq_one_letter_code
_entity_poly.pdbx_strand_id
1 'polypeptide(L)'
;MAETIELVRPYAKRAERVGGPGAGQWMKMANQIAVGGALIALCESLCFAEKAGLDLSQTHELLGGGAAGSWAFENYGPKVLRRDWSPGFTIDNQVKDFVYCSEAAKSIRANIPCTDLVRSLLAEMQSEGKGGLTTAALFEKLCSS
;
A
#
# COMPACT_ATOMS: atom_id res chain seq x y z
N MET A 1 -30.38 -9.06 -5.09
CA MET A 1 -29.01 -8.71 -5.56
C MET A 1 -28.88 -7.24 -5.89
N ALA A 2 -29.75 -6.66 -6.72
CA ALA A 2 -29.88 -5.20 -6.83
C ALA A 2 -30.12 -4.55 -5.45
N GLU A 3 -30.98 -5.17 -4.63
CA GLU A 3 -31.24 -4.75 -3.24
C GLU A 3 -30.00 -4.67 -2.36
N THR A 4 -29.06 -5.62 -2.47
CA THR A 4 -27.83 -5.62 -1.65
C THR A 4 -26.90 -4.47 -2.05
N ILE A 5 -26.81 -4.16 -3.35
CA ILE A 5 -26.01 -3.03 -3.84
C ILE A 5 -26.62 -1.71 -3.35
N GLU A 6 -27.95 -1.57 -3.40
CA GLU A 6 -28.65 -0.39 -2.88
C GLU A 6 -28.44 -0.19 -1.38
N LEU A 7 -28.38 -1.27 -0.60
CA LEU A 7 -28.09 -1.19 0.84
C LEU A 7 -26.66 -0.70 1.15
N VAL A 8 -25.69 -1.01 0.29
CA VAL A 8 -24.27 -0.62 0.51
C VAL A 8 -23.95 0.74 -0.12
N ARG A 9 -24.75 1.20 -1.10
CA ARG A 9 -24.56 2.47 -1.83
C ARG A 9 -24.35 3.70 -0.92
N PRO A 10 -25.02 3.86 0.24
CA PRO A 10 -24.76 4.99 1.15
C PRO A 10 -23.35 5.00 1.76
N TYR A 11 -22.67 3.85 1.80
CA TYR A 11 -21.36 3.68 2.44
C TYR A 11 -20.20 3.58 1.44
N ALA A 12 -20.49 3.45 0.14
CA ALA A 12 -19.48 3.21 -0.89
C ALA A 12 -19.70 4.10 -2.11
N LYS A 13 -18.63 4.77 -2.55
CA LYS A 13 -18.65 5.53 -3.82
C LYS A 13 -18.89 4.63 -5.04
N ARG A 14 -18.51 3.35 -4.96
CA ARG A 14 -18.69 2.35 -6.01
C ARG A 14 -18.92 0.99 -5.39
N ALA A 15 -19.94 0.27 -5.86
CA ALA A 15 -20.24 -1.10 -5.47
C ALA A 15 -20.66 -1.88 -6.73
N GLU A 16 -19.97 -2.98 -7.01
CA GLU A 16 -20.14 -3.76 -8.23
C GLU A 16 -20.08 -5.26 -7.91
N ARG A 17 -20.75 -6.07 -8.72
CA ARG A 17 -20.67 -7.53 -8.60
C ARG A 17 -19.38 -8.03 -9.27
N VAL A 18 -18.62 -8.82 -8.54
CA VAL A 18 -17.44 -9.52 -9.06
C VAL A 18 -17.65 -11.02 -8.92
N GLY A 19 -17.80 -11.72 -10.05
CA GLY A 19 -17.81 -13.19 -10.13
C GLY A 19 -18.85 -13.90 -9.24
N GLY A 20 -18.54 -15.16 -8.89
CA GLY A 20 -19.29 -15.99 -7.94
C GLY A 20 -18.74 -15.93 -6.50
N PRO A 21 -19.19 -16.81 -5.60
CA PRO A 21 -18.68 -16.87 -4.23
C PRO A 21 -17.14 -16.92 -4.19
N GLY A 22 -16.53 -16.11 -3.31
CA GLY A 22 -15.07 -15.99 -3.17
C GLY A 22 -14.39 -15.02 -4.15
N ALA A 23 -15.00 -14.66 -5.28
CA ALA A 23 -14.37 -13.77 -6.27
C ALA A 23 -14.07 -12.35 -5.72
N GLY A 24 -14.87 -11.86 -4.78
CA GLY A 24 -14.59 -10.60 -4.07
C GLY A 24 -13.31 -10.66 -3.22
N GLN A 25 -13.00 -11.81 -2.61
CA GLN A 25 -11.76 -11.98 -1.84
C GLN A 25 -10.55 -12.00 -2.77
N TRP A 26 -10.65 -12.71 -3.90
CA TRP A 26 -9.62 -12.67 -4.94
C TRP A 26 -9.36 -11.25 -5.45
N MET A 27 -10.43 -10.49 -5.70
CA MET A 27 -10.32 -9.09 -6.10
C MET A 27 -9.65 -8.23 -5.02
N LYS A 28 -9.98 -8.44 -3.74
CA LYS A 28 -9.32 -7.75 -2.63
C LYS A 28 -7.83 -8.08 -2.56
N MET A 29 -7.42 -9.34 -2.75
CA MET A 29 -6.01 -9.72 -2.78
C MET A 29 -5.26 -9.04 -3.93
N ALA A 30 -5.85 -9.02 -5.13
CA ALA A 30 -5.28 -8.29 -6.27
C ALA A 30 -5.09 -6.80 -5.96
N ASN A 31 -6.08 -6.17 -5.31
CA ASN A 31 -5.95 -4.78 -4.85
C ASN A 31 -4.82 -4.60 -3.84
N GLN A 32 -4.71 -5.46 -2.82
CA GLN A 32 -3.66 -5.32 -1.80
C GLN A 32 -2.26 -5.52 -2.39
N ILE A 33 -2.09 -6.43 -3.34
CA ILE A 33 -0.82 -6.59 -4.09
C ILE A 33 -0.45 -5.27 -4.80
N ALA A 34 -1.40 -4.63 -5.49
CA ALA A 34 -1.17 -3.36 -6.18
C ALA A 34 -0.87 -2.22 -5.19
N VAL A 35 -1.57 -2.15 -4.06
CA VAL A 35 -1.31 -1.18 -2.98
C VAL A 35 0.11 -1.33 -2.45
N GLY A 36 0.59 -2.56 -2.23
CA GLY A 36 1.96 -2.84 -1.80
C GLY A 36 3.00 -2.35 -2.80
N GLY A 37 2.79 -2.62 -4.10
CA GLY A 37 3.67 -2.16 -5.16
C GLY A 37 3.74 -0.63 -5.27
N ALA A 38 2.59 0.05 -5.17
CA ALA A 38 2.55 1.51 -5.20
C ALA A 38 3.22 2.14 -3.96
N LEU A 39 3.04 1.52 -2.79
CA LEU A 39 3.67 1.96 -1.54
C LEU A 39 5.20 1.91 -1.62
N ILE A 40 5.77 0.76 -2.01
CA ILE A 40 7.23 0.61 -2.07
C ILE A 40 7.83 1.52 -3.14
N ALA A 41 7.18 1.65 -4.30
CA ALA A 41 7.64 2.55 -5.36
C ALA A 41 7.68 4.02 -4.90
N LEU A 42 6.66 4.48 -4.16
CA LEU A 42 6.69 5.80 -3.52
C LEU A 42 7.85 5.94 -2.53
N CYS A 43 7.99 5.00 -1.60
CA CYS A 43 8.95 5.12 -0.51
C CYS A 43 10.39 5.07 -1.04
N GLU A 44 10.70 4.13 -1.94
CA GLU A 44 12.03 4.01 -2.54
C GLU A 44 12.40 5.22 -3.39
N SER A 45 11.49 5.71 -4.24
CA SER A 45 11.77 6.85 -5.12
C SER A 45 12.05 8.13 -4.32
N LEU A 46 11.24 8.42 -3.30
CA LEU A 46 11.48 9.57 -2.43
C LEU A 46 12.72 9.37 -1.55
N CYS A 47 12.99 8.16 -1.09
CA CYS A 47 14.18 7.91 -0.30
C CYS A 47 15.47 8.09 -1.12
N PHE A 48 15.48 7.57 -2.35
CA PHE A 48 16.56 7.80 -3.29
C PHE A 48 16.76 9.29 -3.54
N ALA A 49 15.68 10.05 -3.76
CA ALA A 49 15.75 11.49 -3.94
C ALA A 49 16.34 12.22 -2.73
N GLU A 50 15.95 11.84 -1.50
CA GLU A 50 16.50 12.39 -0.26
C GLU A 50 18.02 12.14 -0.18
N LYS A 51 18.44 10.89 -0.41
CA LYS A 51 19.86 10.49 -0.39
C LYS A 51 20.67 11.14 -1.50
N ALA A 52 20.05 11.45 -2.63
CA ALA A 52 20.65 12.18 -3.75
C ALA A 52 20.72 13.70 -3.52
N GLY A 53 20.16 14.22 -2.41
CA GLY A 53 20.13 15.65 -2.10
C GLY A 53 19.12 16.43 -2.94
N LEU A 54 18.11 15.77 -3.50
CA LEU A 54 17.04 16.42 -4.24
C LEU A 54 15.98 16.98 -3.28
N ASP A 55 15.33 18.07 -3.70
CA ASP A 55 14.18 18.61 -2.95
C ASP A 55 13.00 17.62 -3.06
N LEU A 56 12.55 17.12 -1.91
CA LEU A 56 11.50 16.10 -1.88
C LEU A 56 10.13 16.64 -2.31
N SER A 57 9.84 17.91 -2.05
CA SER A 57 8.56 18.52 -2.43
C SER A 57 8.45 18.63 -3.95
N GLN A 58 9.49 19.16 -4.59
CA GLN A 58 9.62 19.24 -6.04
C GLN A 58 9.65 17.84 -6.67
N THR A 59 10.38 16.89 -6.07
CA THR A 59 10.41 15.50 -6.54
C THR A 59 9.02 14.87 -6.52
N HIS A 60 8.30 15.01 -5.41
CA HIS A 60 6.94 14.49 -5.25
C HIS A 60 5.98 15.08 -6.27
N GLU A 61 6.04 16.40 -6.51
CA GLU A 61 5.22 17.09 -7.51
C GLU A 61 5.51 16.60 -8.93
N LEU A 62 6.79 16.59 -9.33
CA LEU A 62 7.19 16.22 -10.70
C LEU A 62 6.93 14.74 -11.02
N LEU A 63 7.17 13.84 -10.07
CA LEU A 63 6.88 12.41 -10.25
C LEU A 63 5.38 12.15 -10.22
N GLY A 64 4.66 12.79 -9.29
CA GLY A 64 3.22 12.61 -9.11
C GLY A 64 2.39 13.05 -10.31
N GLY A 65 2.81 14.10 -11.02
CA GLY A 65 2.15 14.56 -12.25
C GLY A 65 2.49 13.75 -13.51
N GLY A 66 3.46 12.83 -13.44
CA GLY A 66 3.94 12.04 -14.57
C GLY A 66 3.46 10.58 -14.54
N ALA A 67 4.15 9.72 -15.29
CA ALA A 67 3.85 8.29 -15.36
C ALA A 67 4.03 7.53 -14.02
N ALA A 68 4.73 8.13 -13.06
CA ALA A 68 4.92 7.56 -11.72
C ALA A 68 3.74 7.85 -10.77
N GLY A 69 2.82 8.73 -11.16
CA GLY A 69 1.64 9.10 -10.37
C GLY A 69 0.81 7.88 -9.98
N SER A 70 0.39 7.85 -8.72
CA SER A 70 -0.48 6.80 -8.18
C SER A 70 -1.25 7.31 -6.97
N TRP A 71 -2.27 6.54 -6.56
CA TRP A 71 -3.00 6.84 -5.32
C TRP A 71 -2.07 6.95 -4.11
N ALA A 72 -1.01 6.13 -4.04
CA ALA A 72 -0.02 6.21 -2.98
C ALA A 72 0.74 7.55 -3.02
N PHE A 73 1.16 8.03 -4.19
CA PHE A 73 1.78 9.36 -4.30
C PHE A 73 0.86 10.47 -3.80
N GLU A 74 -0.40 10.48 -4.22
CA GLU A 74 -1.37 11.51 -3.84
C GLU A 74 -1.68 11.50 -2.33
N ASN A 75 -1.77 10.32 -1.71
CA ASN A 75 -2.31 10.17 -0.36
C ASN A 75 -1.22 9.92 0.71
N TYR A 76 -0.15 9.19 0.38
CA TYR A 76 0.96 8.91 1.28
C TYR A 76 2.16 9.84 1.07
N GLY A 77 2.38 10.36 -0.15
CA GLY A 77 3.47 11.31 -0.41
C GLY A 77 3.45 12.52 0.53
N PRO A 78 2.31 13.22 0.71
CA PRO A 78 2.23 14.34 1.66
C PRO A 78 2.53 13.95 3.12
N LYS A 79 2.27 12.70 3.52
CA LYS A 79 2.65 12.20 4.84
C LYS A 79 4.16 12.02 4.97
N VAL A 80 4.80 11.47 3.93
CA VAL A 80 6.26 11.34 3.86
C VAL A 80 6.94 12.71 3.95
N LEU A 81 6.50 13.68 3.14
CA LEU A 81 7.07 15.04 3.14
C LEU A 81 6.99 15.73 4.51
N ARG A 82 5.93 15.48 5.27
CA ARG A 82 5.73 16.03 6.62
C ARG A 82 6.29 15.15 7.74
N ARG A 83 6.84 13.98 7.40
CA ARG A 83 7.19 12.91 8.36
C ARG A 83 6.06 12.60 9.35
N ASP A 84 4.83 12.59 8.83
CA ASP A 84 3.60 12.34 9.60
C ASP A 84 3.23 10.85 9.56
N TRP A 85 3.61 10.14 10.62
CA TRP A 85 3.37 8.71 10.77
C TRP A 85 2.08 8.36 11.51
N SER A 86 1.18 9.34 11.68
CA SER A 86 -0.13 9.11 12.31
C SER A 86 -0.91 7.97 11.62
N PRO A 87 -1.64 7.16 12.40
CA PRO A 87 -2.33 5.98 11.91
C PRO A 87 -3.40 6.33 10.87
N GLY A 88 -3.54 5.46 9.88
CA GLY A 88 -4.61 5.45 8.89
C GLY A 88 -4.81 4.02 8.44
N PHE A 89 -4.12 3.62 7.37
CA PHE A 89 -3.90 2.21 7.09
C PHE A 89 -2.59 1.77 7.75
N THR A 90 -2.68 0.96 8.80
CA THR A 90 -1.53 0.65 9.65
C THR A 90 -0.66 -0.47 9.10
N ILE A 91 0.60 -0.52 9.56
CA ILE A 91 1.54 -1.61 9.27
C ILE A 91 0.93 -2.97 9.67
N ASP A 92 0.33 -3.08 10.85
CA ASP A 92 -0.33 -4.32 11.30
C ASP A 92 -1.41 -4.81 10.32
N ASN A 93 -2.22 -3.89 9.80
CA ASN A 93 -3.27 -4.24 8.85
C ASN A 93 -2.70 -4.66 7.50
N GLN A 94 -1.66 -3.99 7.01
CA GLN A 94 -1.02 -4.33 5.73
C GLN A 94 -0.30 -5.68 5.79
N VAL A 95 0.43 -5.97 6.88
CA VAL A 95 1.10 -7.25 7.09
C VAL A 95 0.08 -8.40 7.10
N LYS A 96 -1.03 -8.24 7.84
CA LYS A 96 -2.14 -9.20 7.85
C LYS A 96 -2.70 -9.45 6.44
N ASP A 97 -2.97 -8.38 5.69
CA ASP A 97 -3.49 -8.50 4.32
C ASP A 97 -2.49 -9.22 3.38
N PHE A 98 -1.19 -9.01 3.55
CA PHE A 98 -0.17 -9.72 2.77
C PHE A 98 -0.01 -11.19 3.14
N VAL A 99 -0.30 -11.58 4.39
CA VAL A 99 -0.40 -13.00 4.75
C VAL A 99 -1.51 -13.66 3.92
N TYR A 100 -2.70 -13.05 3.84
CA TYR A 100 -3.78 -13.55 2.99
C TYR A 100 -3.40 -13.56 1.50
N CYS A 101 -2.69 -12.54 1.01
CA CYS A 101 -2.21 -12.52 -0.37
C CYS A 101 -1.26 -13.70 -0.65
N SER A 102 -0.37 -14.00 0.30
CA SER A 102 0.59 -15.11 0.20
C SER A 102 -0.11 -16.47 0.17
N GLU A 103 -1.10 -16.68 1.04
CA GLU A 103 -1.91 -17.89 1.07
C GLU A 103 -2.72 -18.06 -0.23
N ALA A 104 -3.38 -16.98 -0.66
CA ALA A 104 -4.14 -16.94 -1.90
C ALA A 104 -3.26 -17.27 -3.11
N ALA A 105 -2.10 -16.61 -3.25
CA ALA A 105 -1.15 -16.82 -4.34
C ALA A 105 -0.66 -18.27 -4.40
N LYS A 106 -0.32 -18.88 -3.25
CA LYS A 106 0.07 -20.29 -3.17
C LYS A 106 -1.00 -21.22 -3.74
N SER A 107 -2.26 -21.00 -3.40
CA SER A 107 -3.36 -21.88 -3.83
C SER A 107 -3.63 -21.83 -5.35
N ILE A 108 -3.29 -20.73 -6.02
CA ILE A 108 -3.43 -20.57 -7.48
C ILE A 108 -2.10 -20.66 -8.23
N ARG A 109 -0.99 -20.94 -7.53
CA ARG A 109 0.37 -20.97 -8.10
C ARG A 109 0.78 -19.64 -8.78
N ALA A 110 0.34 -18.52 -8.22
CA ALA A 110 0.79 -17.19 -8.64
C ALA A 110 2.06 -16.79 -7.87
N ASN A 111 2.91 -15.97 -8.50
CA ASN A 111 4.11 -15.42 -7.87
C ASN A 111 3.91 -13.92 -7.58
N ILE A 112 4.22 -13.50 -6.35
CA ILE A 112 4.02 -12.12 -5.85
C ILE A 112 5.27 -11.59 -5.12
N PRO A 113 6.47 -11.64 -5.75
CA PRO A 113 7.74 -11.43 -5.07
C PRO A 113 7.87 -10.03 -4.48
N CYS A 114 7.32 -9.01 -5.14
CA CYS A 114 7.30 -7.65 -4.61
C CYS A 114 6.47 -7.57 -3.31
N THR A 115 5.31 -8.22 -3.27
CA THR A 115 4.48 -8.29 -2.05
C THR A 115 5.22 -8.98 -0.91
N ASP A 116 5.96 -10.05 -1.19
CA ASP A 116 6.77 -10.74 -0.18
C ASP A 116 7.89 -9.86 0.37
N LEU A 117 8.58 -9.10 -0.48
CA LEU A 117 9.60 -8.13 -0.07
C LEU A 117 9.01 -7.07 0.86
N VAL A 118 7.92 -6.42 0.44
CA VAL A 118 7.27 -5.38 1.25
C VAL A 118 6.76 -5.95 2.58
N ARG A 119 6.20 -7.16 2.56
CA ARG A 119 5.77 -7.86 3.78
C ARG A 119 6.93 -8.04 4.76
N SER A 120 8.11 -8.45 4.29
CA SER A 120 9.30 -8.62 5.14
C SER A 120 9.69 -7.30 5.81
N LEU A 121 9.82 -6.23 5.02
CA LEU A 121 10.22 -4.90 5.52
C LEU A 121 9.24 -4.38 6.57
N LEU A 122 7.93 -4.53 6.33
CA LEU A 122 6.89 -4.12 7.26
C LEU A 122 6.83 -5.01 8.51
N ALA A 123 7.08 -6.32 8.39
CA ALA A 123 7.14 -7.23 9.53
C ALA A 123 8.31 -6.92 10.47
N GLU A 124 9.45 -6.48 9.92
CA GLU A 124 10.57 -5.98 10.73
C GLU A 124 10.14 -4.74 11.51
N MET A 125 9.51 -3.75 10.87
CA MET A 125 8.98 -2.58 11.58
C MET A 125 7.95 -2.95 12.65
N GLN A 126 7.09 -3.93 12.36
CA GLN A 126 6.14 -4.45 13.34
C GLN A 126 6.87 -5.02 14.57
N SER A 127 7.95 -5.78 14.38
CA SER A 127 8.77 -6.32 15.47
C SER A 127 9.49 -5.24 16.30
N GLU A 128 9.75 -4.08 15.70
CA GLU A 128 10.28 -2.87 16.36
C GLU A 128 9.20 -2.08 17.13
N GLY A 129 7.98 -2.59 17.24
CA GLY A 129 6.86 -1.91 17.92
C GLY A 129 6.19 -0.82 17.10
N LYS A 130 6.47 -0.73 15.78
CA LYS A 130 5.92 0.30 14.89
C LYS A 130 4.63 -0.12 14.17
N GLY A 131 4.02 -1.25 14.56
CA GLY A 131 2.82 -1.81 13.92
C GLY A 131 1.64 -0.85 13.78
N GLY A 132 1.49 0.09 14.72
CA GLY A 132 0.45 1.11 14.73
C GLY A 132 0.67 2.31 13.81
N LEU A 133 1.86 2.47 13.20
CA LEU A 133 2.13 3.56 12.26
C LEU A 133 1.43 3.32 10.93
N THR A 134 1.20 4.40 10.16
CA THR A 134 0.83 4.29 8.75
C THR A 134 1.88 3.52 7.95
N THR A 135 1.45 2.78 6.92
CA THR A 135 2.35 2.05 6.02
C THR A 135 3.39 2.94 5.33
N ALA A 136 3.09 4.24 5.14
CA ALA A 136 4.02 5.23 4.59
C ALA A 136 5.30 5.40 5.42
N ALA A 137 5.30 4.99 6.70
CA ALA A 137 6.49 5.00 7.55
C ALA A 137 7.61 4.07 7.04
N LEU A 138 7.32 3.19 6.07
CA LEU A 138 8.33 2.40 5.36
C LEU A 138 9.46 3.27 4.78
N PHE A 139 9.16 4.51 4.38
CA PHE A 139 10.16 5.49 3.97
C PHE A 139 11.31 5.65 4.99
N GLU A 140 11.00 5.77 6.28
CA GLU A 140 12.01 5.94 7.33
C GLU A 140 12.95 4.73 7.43
N LYS A 141 12.40 3.52 7.27
CA LYS A 141 13.20 2.29 7.30
C LYS A 141 14.18 2.25 6.12
N LEU A 142 13.70 2.61 4.93
CA LEU A 142 14.55 2.65 3.73
C LEU A 142 15.64 3.72 3.83
N CYS A 143 15.34 4.88 4.41
CA CYS A 143 16.32 5.97 4.50
C CYS A 143 17.26 5.87 5.70
N SER A 144 16.93 5.07 6.71
CA SER A 144 17.82 4.77 7.83
C SER A 144 18.83 3.65 7.53
N SER A 145 18.68 2.99 6.38
CA SER A 145 19.60 1.95 5.90
C SER A 145 20.81 2.53 5.16
#